data_AF-A0A396HL52-F1
#
_entry.id   AF-A0A396HL52-F1
#
_cell.length_a   1.000
_cell.length_b   1.000
_cell.length_c   1.000
_cell.angle_alpha   90.00
_cell.angle_beta   90.00
_cell.angle_gamma   90.00
#
_symmetry.space_group_name_H-M   'P 1'
#
loop_
_entity.id
_entity.type
_entity.pdbx_description
1 polymer ?
#
loop_
_entity_poly.entity_id
_entity_poly.type
_entity_poly.pdbx_seq_one_letter_code
_entity_poly.pdbx_strand_id
1 'polypeptide(L)' 'MTSDTATLEMDDEGKLGTILITNDDGIDAPGLRALVESLVNTNLFNVLVCAPDR' A
#
# COMPACT_ATOMS: atom_id res chain seq x y z
N MET A 1 -6.70 41.06 -19.96
CA MET A 1 -6.87 39.65 -20.37
C MET A 1 -5.92 38.83 -19.53
N THR A 2 -6.42 38.31 -18.42
CA THR A 2 -5.73 37.44 -17.48
C THR A 2 -5.50 36.08 -18.14
N SER A 3 -4.24 35.73 -18.41
CA SER A 3 -3.86 34.36 -18.75
C SER A 3 -3.62 33.64 -17.44
N ASP A 4 -4.70 33.11 -16.87
CA ASP A 4 -4.64 32.21 -15.73
C ASP A 4 -3.93 30.95 -16.22
N THR A 5 -2.64 30.83 -15.86
CA THR A 5 -1.92 29.58 -16.11
C THR A 5 -2.39 28.67 -14.99
N ALA A 6 -3.43 27.87 -15.27
CA ALA A 6 -3.90 26.85 -14.36
C ALA A 6 -2.67 26.04 -13.93
N THR A 7 -2.27 26.24 -12.68
CA THR A 7 -1.34 25.36 -12.00
C THR A 7 -1.96 23.98 -12.12
N LEU A 8 -1.31 23.08 -12.86
CA LEU A 8 -1.68 21.68 -12.89
C LEU A 8 -1.77 21.25 -11.43
N GLU A 9 -2.98 21.02 -10.95
CA GLU A 9 -3.18 20.31 -9.69
C GLU A 9 -2.38 19.03 -9.87
N MET A 10 -1.38 18.82 -9.00
CA MET A 10 -0.58 17.61 -9.05
C MET A 10 -1.52 16.47 -8.68
N ASP A 11 -2.08 15.85 -9.71
CA ASP A 11 -2.79 14.59 -9.65
C ASP A 11 -1.94 13.58 -8.87
N ASP A 12 -2.59 12.62 -8.22
CA ASP A 12 -2.09 11.59 -7.29
C ASP A 12 -0.92 10.68 -7.80
N GLU A 13 -0.15 11.09 -8.81
CA GLU A 13 0.95 10.40 -9.53
C GLU A 13 2.15 9.99 -8.66
N GLY A 14 2.05 10.02 -7.34
CA GLY A 14 3.11 9.58 -6.43
C GLY A 14 2.65 8.89 -5.15
N LYS A 15 1.33 8.74 -4.92
CA LYS A 15 0.83 8.07 -3.70
C LYS A 15 0.51 6.61 -3.98
N LEU A 16 1.43 5.74 -3.56
CA LEU A 16 1.14 4.31 -3.47
C LEU A 16 -0.06 4.08 -2.54
N GLY A 17 -1.06 3.35 -3.02
CA GLY A 17 -2.21 2.95 -2.21
C GLY A 17 -1.76 2.19 -0.97
N THR A 18 -2.43 2.41 0.16
CA THR A 18 -2.08 1.71 1.42
C THR A 18 -3.03 0.55 1.67
N ILE A 19 -2.47 -0.63 1.93
CA ILE A 19 -3.22 -1.86 2.21
C ILE A 19 -2.89 -2.31 3.64
N LEU A 20 -3.92 -2.49 4.47
CA LEU A 20 -3.81 -3.15 5.77
C LEU A 20 -4.20 -4.62 5.63
N ILE A 21 -3.32 -5.52 6.03
CA ILE A 21 -3.52 -6.96 6.01
C ILE A 21 -3.57 -7.47 7.45
N THR A 22 -4.56 -8.31 7.73
CA THR A 22 -4.73 -9.02 9.00
C THR A 22 -5.03 -10.49 8.74
N ASN A 23 -4.64 -11.35 9.67
CA ASN A 23 -5.10 -12.73 9.74
C ASN A 23 -5.24 -13.16 11.22
N ASP A 24 -5.85 -14.32 11.44
CA ASP A 24 -5.99 -14.92 12.77
C ASP A 24 -4.88 -15.92 13.13
N ASP A 25 -4.13 -16.44 12.14
CA ASP A 25 -3.09 -17.46 12.34
C ASP A 25 -1.75 -16.90 12.85
N GLY A 26 -1.61 -15.57 12.90
CA GLY A 26 -0.45 -14.86 13.40
C GLY A 26 0.53 -14.34 12.33
N ILE A 27 1.46 -13.48 12.76
CA ILE A 27 2.41 -12.75 11.91
C ILE A 27 3.37 -13.67 11.15
N ASP A 28 3.62 -14.86 11.70
CA ASP A 28 4.51 -15.87 11.13
C ASP A 28 3.79 -16.88 10.24
N ALA A 29 2.47 -16.73 10.06
CA ALA A 29 1.69 -17.65 9.24
C ALA A 29 2.21 -17.65 7.79
N PRO A 30 2.44 -18.84 7.20
CA PRO A 30 3.04 -18.94 5.87
C PRO A 30 2.16 -18.30 4.78
N GLY A 31 0.84 -18.35 4.94
CA GLY A 31 -0.10 -17.70 4.01
C GLY A 31 -0.01 -16.17 4.04
N LEU A 32 0.11 -15.58 5.24
CA LEU A 32 0.26 -14.14 5.40
C LEU A 32 1.58 -13.66 4.79
N ARG A 33 2.68 -14.37 5.07
CA ARG A 33 4.00 -14.04 4.53
C ARG A 33 4.04 -14.11 3.00
N ALA A 34 3.50 -15.17 2.40
CA ALA A 34 3.46 -15.31 0.95
C ALA A 34 2.65 -14.20 0.26
N LEU A 35 1.54 -13.78 0.88
CA LEU A 35 0.72 -12.68 0.37
C LEU A 35 1.47 -11.34 0.46
N VAL A 36 2.09 -11.05 1.60
CA VAL A 36 2.86 -9.82 1.81
C VAL A 36 4.04 -9.75 0.83
N GLU A 37 4.80 -10.83 0.66
CA GLU A 37 5.89 -10.89 -0.31
C GLU A 37 5.40 -10.60 -1.73
N SER A 38 4.27 -11.20 -2.13
CA SER A 38 3.69 -10.97 -3.46
C SER A 38 3.34 -9.50 -3.68
N LEU A 39 2.74 -8.83 -2.68
CA LEU A 39 2.35 -7.42 -2.77
C LEU A 39 3.54 -6.47 -2.74
N VAL A 40 4.52 -6.72 -1.87
CA VAL A 40 5.75 -5.92 -1.77
C VAL A 40 6.55 -5.98 -3.07
N ASN A 41 6.62 -7.15 -3.71
CA ASN A 41 7.32 -7.34 -4.98
C ASN A 41 6.70 -6.56 -6.15
N THR A 42 5.44 -6.11 -6.05
CA THR A 42 4.85 -5.23 -7.06
C THR A 42 5.35 -3.79 -6.97
N ASN A 43 5.80 -3.36 -5.79
CA ASN A 43 6.17 -1.97 -5.49
C ASN A 43 5.07 -0.94 -5.84
N LEU A 44 3.80 -1.37 -5.85
CA LEU A 44 2.63 -0.54 -6.17
C LEU A 44 1.89 -0.05 -4.93
N PHE A 45 2.18 -0.63 -3.75
CA PHE A 45 1.43 -0.40 -2.53
C PHE A 45 2.33 -0.23 -1.31
N ASN A 46 1.87 0.56 -0.36
CA ASN A 46 2.36 0.55 1.01
C ASN A 46 1.62 -0.56 1.77
N VAL A 47 2.32 -1.60 2.17
CA VAL A 47 1.72 -2.74 2.88
C VAL A 47 1.93 -2.59 4.38
N LEU A 48 0.83 -2.56 5.12
CA LEU A 48 0.79 -2.60 6.58
C LEU A 48 0.27 -3.96 7.02
N VAL A 49 0.92 -4.57 8.00
CA VAL A 49 0.52 -5.87 8.54
C VAL A 49 0.21 -5.71 10.02
N CYS A 50 -0.98 -6.16 10.42
CA CYS A 50 -1.39 -6.26 11.80
C CYS A 50 -1.94 -7.67 12.00
N ALA A 51 -1.18 -8.51 12.68
CA ALA A 51 -1.57 -9.88 12.99
C ALA A 51 -1.13 -10.22 14.43
N PRO A 52 -1.76 -11.20 15.08
CA PRO A 52 -1.31 -11.71 16.37
C PRO A 52 0.15 -12.19 16.33
N ASP A 53 0.84 -12.16 17.46
CA ASP A 53 2.16 -12.82 17.57
C ASP A 53 2.05 -14.37 17.48
N ARG A 54 0.83 -14.92 17.56
CA ARG A 54 0.53 -16.35 17.64
C ARG A 54 -0.92 -16.64 17.28
#